data_AF-A0AAV3SCN1-F1
#
_entry.id   AF-A0AAV3SCN1-F1
#
_cell.length_a   1.000
_cell.length_b   1.000
_cell.length_c   1.000
_cell.angle_alpha   90.00
_cell.angle_beta   90.00
_cell.angle_gamma   90.00
#
_symmetry.space_group_name_H-M   'P 1'
#
loop_
_entity.id
_entity.type
_entity.pdbx_description
1 polymer ?
#
loop_
_entity_poly.entity_id
_entity_poly.type
_entity_poly.pdbx_seq_one_letter_code
_entity_poly.pdbx_strand_id
1 'polypeptide(L)' 'MTLEENRPNGDHRFECQKCGYAVHADYNAAKNIAMKHVRRRQKSIGGRPRVNVALKSGTVNANGRYSSTVA' A
#
# COMPACT_ATOMS: atom_id res chain seq x y z
N MET A 1 10.86 11.13 0.81
CA MET A 1 11.08 12.09 1.91
C MET A 1 9.82 12.91 2.08
N THR A 2 9.37 13.14 3.31
CA THR A 2 8.21 13.99 3.60
C THR A 2 8.64 15.44 3.41
N LEU A 3 8.07 16.11 2.40
CA LEU A 3 8.25 17.56 2.20
C LEU A 3 7.61 18.32 3.37
N GLU A 4 8.24 19.40 3.85
CA GLU A 4 7.70 20.23 4.96
C GLU A 4 6.30 20.76 4.64
N GLU A 5 6.05 21.12 3.38
CA GLU A 5 4.76 21.55 2.85
C GLU A 5 3.62 20.53 3.05
N ASN A 6 3.93 19.24 3.26
CA ASN A 6 2.89 18.26 3.56
C ASN A 6 2.40 18.34 5.03
N ARG A 7 3.07 19.13 5.88
CA ARG A 7 2.71 19.41 7.27
C ARG A 7 2.80 20.92 7.49
N PRO A 8 1.89 21.70 6.87
CA PRO A 8 1.93 23.15 6.99
C PRO A 8 1.93 23.54 8.47
N ASN A 9 2.94 24.33 8.87
CA ASN A 9 3.15 24.84 10.23
C ASN A 9 3.49 23.81 11.31
N GLY A 10 3.91 22.60 10.95
CA GLY A 10 4.22 21.54 11.93
C GLY A 10 2.98 21.05 12.70
N ASP A 11 1.80 21.34 12.18
CA ASP A 11 0.51 21.05 12.81
C ASP A 11 0.19 19.55 12.81
N HIS A 12 -0.84 19.17 13.55
CA HIS A 12 -1.34 17.79 13.65
C HIS A 12 -1.97 17.27 12.35
N ARG A 13 -1.88 18.02 11.24
CA ARG A 13 -2.47 17.71 9.95
C ARG A 13 -1.40 17.38 8.92
N PHE A 14 -1.71 16.44 8.05
CA PHE A 14 -0.94 16.09 6.88
C PHE A 14 -1.80 16.29 5.63
N GLU A 15 -1.23 16.88 4.58
CA GLU A 15 -1.85 16.97 3.26
C GLU A 15 -0.85 16.63 2.16
N CYS A 16 -1.23 15.73 1.25
CA CYS A 16 -0.41 15.38 0.12
C CYS A 16 -0.55 16.43 -1.00
N GLN A 17 0.53 17.18 -1.28
CA GLN A 17 0.55 18.21 -2.33
C GLN A 17 0.28 17.71 -3.75
N LYS A 18 0.36 16.38 -3.99
CA LYS A 18 0.13 15.79 -5.32
C LYS A 18 -1.31 15.34 -5.55
N CYS A 19 -2.01 14.89 -4.50
CA CYS A 19 -3.33 14.28 -4.65
C CYS A 19 -4.39 14.81 -3.68
N GLY A 20 -4.07 15.79 -2.85
CA GLY A 20 -5.00 16.39 -1.88
C GLY A 20 -5.40 15.46 -0.73
N TYR A 21 -4.74 14.30 -0.57
CA TYR A 21 -5.04 13.40 0.54
C TYR A 21 -4.68 14.06 1.87
N ALA A 22 -5.69 14.36 2.68
CA ALA A 22 -5.54 15.04 3.96
C ALA A 22 -6.03 14.17 5.13
N VAL A 23 -5.19 14.00 6.16
CA VAL A 23 -5.49 13.23 7.40
C VAL A 23 -4.66 13.76 8.57
N HIS A 24 -4.87 13.24 9.78
CA HIS A 24 -3.99 13.54 10.92
C HIS A 24 -2.56 13.06 10.67
N ALA A 25 -1.56 13.86 11.05
CA ALA A 25 -0.15 13.60 10.78
C ALA A 25 0.33 12.29 11.44
N ASP A 26 -0.08 12.03 12.68
CA ASP A 26 0.27 10.80 13.40
C ASP A 26 -0.41 9.56 12.83
N TYR A 27 -1.67 9.70 12.40
CA TYR A 27 -2.38 8.61 11.71
C TYR A 27 -1.68 8.23 10.40
N ASN A 28 -1.26 9.23 9.61
CA ASN A 28 -0.49 9.00 8.40
C ASN A 28 0.86 8.34 8.71
N ALA A 29 1.55 8.79 9.75
CA ALA A 29 2.82 8.21 10.19
C ALA A 29 2.66 6.73 10.58
N ALA A 30 1.67 6.42 11.43
CA ALA A 30 1.35 5.06 11.85
C ALA A 30 1.01 4.16 10.65
N LYS A 31 0.17 4.64 9.72
CA LYS A 31 -0.19 3.93 8.49
C LYS A 31 1.02 3.64 7.61
N ASN A 32 1.94 4.60 7.45
CA ASN A 32 3.15 4.43 6.67
C ASN A 32 4.12 3.40 7.30
N ILE A 33 4.29 3.43 8.61
CA ILE A 33 5.09 2.43 9.34
C ILE A 33 4.46 1.04 9.22
N ALA A 34 3.15 0.90 9.45
CA ALA A 34 2.43 -0.36 9.27
C ALA A 34 2.63 -0.91 7.85
N MET A 35 2.42 -0.08 6.83
CA MET A 35 2.59 -0.49 5.44
C MET A 35 4.03 -0.89 5.08
N LYS A 36 5.04 -0.26 5.68
CA LYS A 36 6.45 -0.68 5.56
C LYS A 36 6.64 -2.10 6.08
N HIS A 37 6.06 -2.45 7.23
CA HIS A 37 6.14 -3.80 7.78
C HIS A 37 5.39 -4.85 6.94
N VAL A 38 4.19 -4.52 6.46
CA VAL A 38 3.45 -5.45 5.58
C VAL A 38 4.21 -5.69 4.29
N ARG A 39 4.83 -4.66 3.68
CA ARG A 39 5.64 -4.82 2.46
C ARG A 39 6.94 -5.57 2.72
N ARG A 40 7.62 -5.37 3.85
CA ARG A 40 8.87 -6.10 4.20
C ARG A 40 8.68 -7.62 4.27
N ARG A 41 7.50 -8.09 4.69
CA ARG A 41 7.19 -9.52 4.73
C ARG A 41 6.76 -10.09 3.37
N GLN A 42 6.51 -9.22 2.40
CA GLN A 42 6.09 -9.60 1.05
C GLN A 42 7.34 -9.73 0.16
N LYS A 43 7.78 -10.97 -0.09
CA LYS A 43 8.99 -11.27 -0.89
C LYS A 43 8.78 -11.21 -2.41
N SER A 44 7.54 -11.00 -2.86
CA SER A 44 7.21 -11.06 -4.27
C SER A 44 7.28 -9.74 -5.01
N ILE A 45 7.87 -9.79 -6.20
CA ILE A 45 7.89 -8.69 -7.17
C ILE A 45 6.49 -8.44 -7.77
N GLY A 46 5.65 -9.47 -7.86
CA GLY A 46 4.34 -9.43 -8.56
C GLY A 46 3.19 -8.75 -7.81
N GLY A 47 3.43 -8.12 -6.67
CA GLY A 47 2.37 -7.50 -5.87
C GLY A 47 1.57 -8.51 -5.03
N ARG A 48 0.38 -8.09 -4.59
CA ARG A 48 -0.53 -8.92 -3.77
C ARG A 48 -1.56 -9.62 -4.67
N PRO A 49 -1.99 -10.84 -4.34
CA PRO A 49 -3.13 -11.47 -4.99
C PRO A 49 -4.38 -10.60 -4.90
N ARG A 50 -5.28 -10.70 -5.89
CA ARG A 50 -6.63 -10.11 -5.75
C ARG A 50 -7.30 -10.78 -4.54
N VAL A 51 -7.89 -9.97 -3.67
CA VAL A 51 -8.69 -10.48 -2.55
C VAL A 51 -9.98 -11.12 -3.11
N ASN A 52 -10.50 -12.14 -2.43
CA ASN A 52 -11.74 -12.85 -2.78
C ASN A 52 -11.73 -13.68 -4.08
N VAL A 53 -10.56 -14.10 -4.56
CA VAL A 53 -10.47 -15.10 -5.65
C VAL A 53 -10.03 -16.42 -5.06
N ALA A 54 -10.92 -17.42 -5.09
CA ALA A 54 -10.57 -18.80 -4.76
C ALA A 54 -9.79 -19.42 -5.92
N LEU A 55 -8.65 -20.03 -5.64
CA LEU A 55 -7.93 -20.82 -6.63
C LEU A 55 -8.72 -22.10 -6.90
N LYS A 56 -8.91 -22.45 -8.17
CA LYS A 56 -9.49 -23.76 -8.54
C LYS A 56 -8.62 -24.93 -8.04
N SER A 57 -7.30 -24.72 -7.95
CA SER A 57 -6.33 -25.60 -7.29
C SER A 57 -4.97 -24.90 -7.13
N GLY A 58 -4.10 -25.42 -6.25
CA GLY A 58 -2.71 -24.98 -6.09
C GLY A 58 -2.48 -23.80 -5.14
N THR A 59 -1.21 -23.37 -5.02
CA THR A 59 -0.76 -22.25 -4.18
C THR A 59 -0.22 -21.11 -5.04
N VAL A 60 -0.75 -19.90 -4.90
CA VAL A 60 -0.17 -18.72 -5.55
C VAL A 60 1.12 -18.33 -4.85
N ASN A 61 2.23 -18.64 -5.50
CA ASN A 61 3.51 -18.00 -5.23
C ASN A 61 3.49 -16.65 -5.90
N ALA A 62 3.82 -15.59 -5.18
CA ALA A 62 3.52 -14.24 -5.64
C ALA A 62 4.42 -13.70 -6.78
N ASN A 63 5.10 -14.59 -7.51
CA ASN A 63 5.98 -14.30 -8.65
C ASN A 63 5.31 -14.46 -10.03
N GLY A 64 4.01 -14.75 -10.13
CA GLY A 64 3.35 -15.05 -11.42
C GLY A 64 2.37 -13.99 -11.92
N ARG A 65 2.49 -13.58 -13.19
CA ARG A 65 1.41 -12.89 -13.92
C ARG A 65 0.24 -13.85 -14.05
N TYR A 66 -0.90 -13.52 -13.46
CA TYR A 66 -2.14 -14.29 -13.63
C TYR A 66 -2.91 -13.76 -14.84
N SER A 67 -2.96 -14.53 -15.93
CA SER A 67 -3.91 -14.29 -17.03
C SER A 67 -5.15 -15.15 -16.77
N SER A 68 -6.28 -14.53 -16.46
CA SER A 68 -7.56 -15.24 -16.52
C SER A 68 -7.92 -15.44 -17.99
N THR A 69 -7.77 -16.66 -18.50
CA THR A 69 -8.48 -17.03 -19.72
C THR A 69 -9.94 -17.18 -19.34
N VAL A 70 -10.75 -16.20 -19.73
CA VAL A 70 -12.21 -16.31 -19.63
C VAL A 70 -12.64 -17.36 -20.67
N ALA A 71 -13.37 -18.37 -20.22
CA ALA A 71 -14.13 -19.30 -21.05
C ALA A 71 -15.61 -18.95 -20.89
#